data_AF-A0A0A9GSC5-F1
#
_entry.id   AF-A0A0A9GSC5-F1
#
_cell.length_a   1.000
_cell.length_b   1.000
_cell.length_c   1.000
_cell.angle_alpha   90.00
_cell.angle_beta   90.00
_cell.angle_gamma   90.00
#
_symmetry.space_group_name_H-M   'P 1'
#
loop_
_entity.id
_entity.type
_entity.pdbx_description
1 polymer ?
#
loop_
_entity_poly.entity_id
_entity_poly.type
_entity_poly.pdbx_seq_one_letter_code
_entity_poly.pdbx_strand_id
1 'polypeptide(L)'
;MQMSLLSNIGGQSMVDYMRLPPQEELLERYFHRDHMSSEEKMKLELQKVRDEFKMSENDCGSARVQIAQLTVKIKHLSSVLHKKDKHSKKGLQDMVQRRKKYLKYLRRTDWDSYCLVLSKLGLRDVPEYKAPDYKNKSVTKAKSKKSKSKKKRKVKA
;
A
#
# COMPACT_ATOMS: atom_id res chain seq x y z
N MET A 1 46.18 62.39 -22.60
CA MET A 1 46.43 61.72 -21.30
C MET A 1 45.14 61.02 -20.90
N GLN A 2 45.00 59.73 -21.23
CA GLN A 2 45.16 58.64 -20.26
C GLN A 2 44.28 58.84 -19.02
N MET A 3 43.14 58.14 -18.97
CA MET A 3 42.70 57.35 -17.81
C MET A 3 41.34 56.72 -18.10
N SER A 4 41.27 55.39 -17.94
CA SER A 4 40.08 54.53 -17.70
C SER A 4 39.85 53.36 -18.66
N LEU A 5 40.79 53.04 -19.55
CA LEU A 5 40.73 51.86 -20.44
C LEU A 5 41.33 50.59 -19.82
N LEU A 6 41.46 50.52 -18.48
CA LEU A 6 42.09 49.40 -17.76
C LEU A 6 41.26 48.81 -16.60
N SER A 7 39.96 49.06 -16.50
CA SER A 7 39.10 48.37 -15.52
C SER A 7 38.44 47.08 -16.05
N ASN A 8 38.80 46.62 -17.25
CA ASN A 8 38.28 45.38 -17.86
C ASN A 8 39.26 44.20 -17.81
N ILE A 9 40.37 44.32 -17.09
CA ILE A 9 41.32 43.22 -16.87
C ILE A 9 41.27 42.86 -15.39
N GLY A 10 40.46 41.86 -15.05
CA GLY A 10 40.53 41.21 -13.74
C GLY A 10 39.18 41.01 -13.07
N GLY A 11 38.74 39.75 -13.07
CA GLY A 11 37.58 39.30 -12.33
C GLY A 11 36.41 39.08 -13.26
N GLN A 12 36.11 37.81 -13.51
CA GLN A 12 34.76 37.39 -13.91
C GLN A 12 33.79 38.18 -13.02
N SER A 13 33.05 39.14 -13.57
CA SER A 13 32.04 39.84 -12.78
C SER A 13 31.13 38.75 -12.25
N MET A 14 31.09 38.56 -10.94
CA MET A 14 30.19 37.59 -10.34
C MET A 14 28.79 37.98 -10.79
N VAL A 15 28.29 37.19 -11.73
CA VAL A 15 27.03 37.30 -12.44
C VAL A 15 25.91 37.73 -11.48
N ASP A 16 25.18 38.79 -11.84
CA ASP A 16 24.26 39.51 -10.94
C ASP A 16 23.22 38.64 -10.23
N TYR A 17 22.89 37.46 -10.78
CA TYR A 17 22.01 36.49 -10.15
C TYR A 17 22.57 35.88 -8.84
N MET A 18 23.86 36.01 -8.58
CA MET A 18 24.50 35.58 -7.33
C MET A 18 24.51 36.68 -6.24
N ARG A 19 24.13 37.93 -6.56
CA ARG A 19 24.02 39.04 -5.60
C ARG A 19 22.64 39.18 -4.98
N LEU A 20 21.61 38.66 -5.63
CA LEU A 20 20.24 38.70 -5.14
C LEU A 20 20.07 37.68 -4.00
N PRO A 21 19.27 38.00 -2.96
CA PRO A 21 18.92 37.01 -1.95
C PRO A 21 18.27 35.80 -2.65
N PRO A 22 18.54 34.57 -2.20
CA PRO A 22 17.93 33.38 -2.80
C PRO A 22 16.40 33.55 -2.79
N GLN A 23 15.76 33.20 -3.91
CA GLN A 23 14.30 33.28 -4.03
C GLN A 23 13.65 32.13 -3.24
N GLU A 24 13.62 32.29 -1.91
CA GLU A 24 13.10 31.28 -0.97
C GLU A 24 11.64 30.91 -1.27
N GLU A 25 10.83 31.89 -1.69
CA GLU A 25 9.42 31.66 -2.05
C GLU A 25 9.25 30.69 -3.23
N LEU A 26 10.14 30.73 -4.23
CA LEU A 26 10.09 29.79 -5.35
C LEU A 26 10.46 28.38 -4.88
N LEU A 27 11.47 28.28 -4.02
CA LEU A 27 11.90 27.02 -3.45
C LEU A 27 10.76 26.34 -2.68
N GLU A 28 10.05 27.10 -1.86
CA GLU A 28 8.87 26.62 -1.14
C GLU A 28 7.77 26.15 -2.08
N ARG A 29 7.47 26.91 -3.15
CA ARG A 29 6.50 26.49 -4.17
C ARG A 29 6.91 25.22 -4.88
N TYR A 30 8.17 25.05 -5.27
CA TYR A 30 8.63 23.82 -5.94
C TYR A 30 8.59 22.60 -5.01
N PHE A 31 8.98 22.78 -3.74
CA PHE A 31 8.95 21.68 -2.76
C PHE A 31 7.59 21.48 -2.07
N HIS A 32 6.55 22.20 -2.49
CA HIS A 32 5.21 21.99 -1.94
C HIS A 32 4.64 20.62 -2.31
N ARG A 33 3.87 20.05 -1.37
CA ARG A 33 3.24 18.72 -1.50
C ARG A 33 2.44 18.58 -2.80
N ASP A 34 1.82 19.65 -3.27
CA ASP A 34 0.97 19.60 -4.47
C ASP A 34 1.77 19.32 -5.74
N HIS A 35 3.01 19.82 -5.81
CA HIS A 35 3.93 19.64 -6.93
C HIS A 35 4.77 18.37 -6.83
N MET A 36 4.68 17.64 -5.72
CA MET A 36 5.37 16.35 -5.54
C MET A 36 4.77 15.25 -6.42
N SER A 37 5.65 14.38 -6.92
CA SER A 37 5.26 13.15 -7.61
C SER A 37 4.44 12.23 -6.70
N SER A 38 3.66 11.33 -7.32
CA SER A 38 2.93 10.32 -6.55
C SER A 38 3.86 9.40 -5.74
N GLU A 39 5.10 9.21 -6.20
CA GLU A 39 6.10 8.39 -5.52
C GLU A 39 6.61 9.07 -4.24
N GLU A 40 6.92 10.37 -4.29
CA GLU A 40 7.35 11.14 -3.11
C GLU A 40 6.23 11.23 -2.07
N LYS A 41 5.00 11.49 -2.51
CA LYS A 41 3.80 11.46 -1.65
C LYS A 41 3.67 10.10 -0.95
N MET A 42 3.82 9.01 -1.71
CA MET A 42 3.78 7.65 -1.16
C MET A 42 4.92 7.41 -0.16
N LYS A 43 6.14 7.87 -0.43
CA LYS A 43 7.28 7.69 0.46
C LYS A 43 7.07 8.38 1.80
N LEU A 44 6.54 9.59 1.79
CA LEU A 44 6.19 10.34 3.00
C LEU A 44 5.11 9.61 3.83
N GLU A 45 4.06 9.12 3.17
CA GLU A 45 3.00 8.35 3.84
C GLU A 45 3.53 7.03 4.44
N LEU A 46 4.39 6.32 3.72
CA LEU A 46 5.02 5.09 4.23
C LEU A 46 5.93 5.36 5.42
N GLN A 47 6.62 6.50 5.44
CA GLN A 47 7.46 6.91 6.56
C GLN A 47 6.59 7.25 7.78
N LYS A 48 5.54 8.05 7.60
CA LYS A 48 4.58 8.37 8.66
C LYS A 48 3.98 7.11 9.29
N VAL A 49 3.51 6.18 8.46
CA VAL A 49 2.94 4.92 8.92
C VAL A 49 3.99 4.01 9.57
N ARG A 50 5.25 4.04 9.14
CA ARG A 50 6.32 3.35 9.87
C ARG A 50 6.47 3.93 11.27
N ASP A 51 6.54 5.25 11.40
CA ASP A 51 6.75 5.92 12.68
C ASP A 51 5.60 5.67 13.68
N GLU A 52 4.37 5.48 13.20
CA GLU A 52 3.21 5.14 14.03
C GLU A 52 3.20 3.70 14.56
N PHE A 53 3.91 2.78 13.89
CA PHE A 53 3.89 1.34 14.18
C PHE A 53 5.24 0.77 14.60
N LYS A 54 6.35 1.54 14.58
CA LYS A 54 7.69 1.07 14.97
C LYS A 54 7.75 0.67 16.45
N MET A 55 8.54 -0.37 16.79
CA MET A 55 8.83 -0.76 18.20
C MET A 55 9.99 0.03 18.78
N SER A 56 11.03 0.20 17.97
CA SER A 56 12.24 0.93 18.29
C SER A 56 12.44 2.00 17.22
N GLU A 57 13.34 2.95 17.48
CA GLU A 57 13.58 4.08 16.57
C GLU A 57 13.95 3.64 15.14
N ASN A 58 14.70 2.53 15.03
CA ASN A 58 15.18 1.99 13.76
C ASN A 58 14.37 0.79 13.24
N ASP A 59 13.20 0.51 13.82
CA ASP A 59 12.37 -0.61 13.38
C ASP A 59 11.73 -0.35 12.01
N CYS A 60 12.29 -0.99 10.99
CA CYS A 60 11.78 -0.98 9.62
C CYS A 60 11.17 -2.32 9.20
N GLY A 61 11.30 -3.36 10.04
CA GLY A 61 11.13 -4.76 9.63
C GLY A 61 10.14 -5.55 10.48
N SER A 62 9.57 -5.00 11.54
CA SER A 62 8.59 -5.71 12.34
C SER A 62 7.33 -6.04 11.54
N ALA A 63 6.67 -7.15 11.90
CA ALA A 63 5.47 -7.62 11.20
C ALA A 63 4.36 -6.55 11.18
N ARG A 64 4.21 -5.78 12.27
CA ARG A 64 3.23 -4.69 12.37
C ARG A 64 3.52 -3.53 11.42
N VAL A 65 4.78 -3.09 11.31
CA VAL A 65 5.21 -2.07 10.34
C VAL A 65 4.94 -2.55 8.91
N GLN A 66 5.32 -3.80 8.59
CA GLN A 66 5.12 -4.36 7.26
C GLN A 66 3.62 -4.46 6.89
N ILE A 67 2.75 -4.86 7.83
CA ILE A 67 1.29 -4.90 7.62
C ILE A 67 0.74 -3.50 7.33
N ALA A 68 1.20 -2.49 8.07
CA ALA A 68 0.76 -1.11 7.91
C ALA A 68 1.19 -0.55 6.54
N GLN A 69 2.45 -0.72 6.16
CA GLN A 69 2.97 -0.33 4.85
C GLN A 69 2.25 -1.03 3.69
N LEU A 70 2.03 -2.35 3.79
CA LEU A 70 1.25 -3.10 2.79
C LEU A 70 -0.17 -2.56 2.68
N THR A 71 -0.78 -2.14 3.79
CA THR A 71 -2.13 -1.59 3.78
C THR A 71 -2.20 -0.27 3.01
N VAL A 72 -1.23 0.62 3.18
CA VAL A 72 -1.13 1.87 2.39
C VAL A 72 -0.96 1.55 0.90
N LYS A 73 -0.01 0.66 0.56
CA LYS A 73 0.24 0.25 -0.84
C LYS A 73 -0.98 -0.38 -1.50
N ILE A 74 -1.72 -1.24 -0.78
CA ILE A 74 -2.96 -1.87 -1.25
C ILE A 74 -4.03 -0.80 -1.51
N LYS A 75 -4.22 0.16 -0.58
CA LYS A 75 -5.20 1.25 -0.75
C LYS A 75 -4.89 2.09 -1.98
N HIS A 76 -3.63 2.49 -2.14
CA HIS A 76 -3.19 3.28 -3.29
C HIS A 76 -3.35 2.51 -4.60
N LEU A 77 -2.80 1.29 -4.70
CA LEU A 77 -2.90 0.49 -5.92
C LEU A 77 -4.36 0.17 -6.28
N SER A 78 -5.22 -0.05 -5.28
CA SER A 78 -6.65 -0.27 -5.51
C SER A 78 -7.36 0.92 -6.14
N SER A 79 -6.89 2.16 -5.92
CA SER A 79 -7.51 3.37 -6.48
C SER A 79 -7.16 3.60 -7.96
N VAL A 80 -5.95 3.19 -8.37
CA VAL A 80 -5.43 3.38 -9.74
C VAL A 80 -5.58 2.13 -10.61
N LEU A 81 -6.17 1.05 -10.09
CA LEU A 81 -6.25 -0.23 -10.79
C LEU A 81 -7.26 -0.19 -11.94
N HIS A 82 -6.78 -0.35 -13.17
CA HIS A 82 -7.62 -0.50 -14.35
C HIS A 82 -8.07 -1.96 -14.57
N LYS A 83 -9.32 -2.15 -15.02
CA LYS A 83 -9.93 -3.49 -15.22
C LYS A 83 -9.13 -4.41 -16.16
N LYS A 84 -8.43 -3.84 -17.14
CA LYS A 84 -7.63 -4.59 -18.13
C LYS A 84 -6.21 -4.89 -17.68
N ASP A 85 -5.71 -4.24 -16.63
CA ASP A 85 -4.37 -4.48 -16.12
C ASP A 85 -4.33 -5.72 -15.20
N LYS A 86 -4.01 -6.86 -15.83
CA LYS A 86 -3.93 -8.15 -15.14
C LYS A 86 -2.68 -8.29 -14.27
N HIS A 87 -1.57 -7.65 -14.65
CA HIS A 87 -0.30 -7.76 -13.92
C HIS A 87 -0.37 -6.99 -12.61
N SER A 88 -0.87 -5.76 -12.64
CA SER A 88 -1.08 -4.97 -11.42
C SER A 88 -2.11 -5.62 -10.50
N LYS A 89 -3.18 -6.23 -11.06
CA LYS A 89 -4.15 -6.99 -10.27
C LYS A 89 -3.51 -8.20 -9.57
N LYS A 90 -2.61 -8.91 -10.24
CA LYS A 90 -1.84 -10.01 -9.63
C LYS A 90 -0.95 -9.49 -8.50
N GLY A 91 -0.20 -8.39 -8.74
CA GLY A 91 0.60 -7.75 -7.71
C GLY A 91 -0.22 -7.31 -6.49
N LEU A 92 -1.42 -6.77 -6.71
CA LEU A 92 -2.37 -6.44 -5.64
C LEU A 92 -2.77 -7.67 -4.83
N GLN A 93 -3.13 -8.77 -5.49
CA GLN A 93 -3.49 -10.02 -4.83
C GLN A 93 -2.32 -10.57 -4.00
N ASP A 94 -1.11 -10.55 -4.54
CA ASP A 94 0.10 -11.00 -3.84
C ASP A 94 0.36 -10.15 -2.59
N MET A 95 0.20 -8.82 -2.66
CA MET A 95 0.31 -7.94 -1.49
C MET A 95 -0.72 -8.26 -0.42
N VAL A 96 -1.99 -8.49 -0.80
CA VAL A 96 -3.05 -8.87 0.13
C VAL A 96 -2.74 -10.21 0.80
N GLN A 97 -2.23 -11.19 0.05
CA GLN A 97 -1.84 -12.49 0.60
C GLN A 97 -0.64 -12.37 1.55
N ARG A 98 0.38 -11.57 1.21
CA ARG A 98 1.51 -11.29 2.10
C ARG A 98 1.04 -10.66 3.40
N ARG A 99 0.15 -9.65 3.34
CA ARG A 99 -0.44 -9.03 4.53
C ARG A 99 -1.18 -10.04 5.39
N LYS A 100 -1.96 -10.94 4.79
CA LYS A 100 -2.62 -12.05 5.50
C LYS A 100 -1.63 -12.97 6.20
N LYS A 101 -0.51 -13.31 5.57
CA LYS A 101 0.56 -14.13 6.19
C LYS A 101 1.18 -13.43 7.40
N TYR A 102 1.46 -12.12 7.32
CA TYR A 102 1.99 -11.37 8.46
C TYR A 102 0.97 -11.25 9.60
N LEU A 103 -0.30 -11.02 9.31
CA LEU A 103 -1.36 -11.02 10.33
C LEU A 103 -1.47 -12.38 11.02
N LYS A 104 -1.41 -13.48 10.26
CA LYS A 104 -1.35 -14.84 10.80
C LYS A 104 -0.13 -15.06 11.69
N TYR A 105 1.04 -14.51 11.31
CA TYR A 105 2.24 -14.54 12.14
C TYR A 105 2.05 -13.76 13.44
N LEU A 106 1.60 -12.51 13.34
CA LEU A 106 1.41 -11.64 14.50
C LEU A 106 0.41 -12.24 15.49
N ARG A 107 -0.70 -12.78 15.00
CA ARG A 107 -1.74 -13.45 15.81
C ARG A 107 -1.21 -14.61 16.66
N ARG A 108 -0.18 -15.34 16.20
CA ARG A 108 0.41 -16.47 16.96
C ARG A 108 1.57 -16.06 17.87
N THR A 109 2.23 -14.93 17.59
CA THR A 109 3.42 -14.50 18.34
C THR A 109 3.12 -13.43 19.38
N ASP A 110 2.27 -12.48 19.04
CA ASP A 110 1.95 -11.31 19.86
C ASP A 110 0.51 -10.88 19.62
N TRP A 111 -0.37 -11.30 20.53
CA TRP A 111 -1.80 -11.05 20.46
C TRP A 111 -2.14 -9.57 20.65
N ASP A 112 -1.43 -8.86 21.54
CA ASP A 112 -1.72 -7.46 21.85
C ASP A 112 -1.37 -6.56 20.65
N SER A 113 -0.20 -6.77 20.05
CA SER A 113 0.16 -6.10 18.79
C SER A 113 -0.81 -6.44 17.67
N TYR A 114 -1.30 -7.67 17.60
CA TYR A 114 -2.31 -8.07 16.61
C TYR A 114 -3.60 -7.27 16.78
N CYS A 115 -4.17 -7.22 17.99
CA CYS A 115 -5.37 -6.44 18.28
C CYS A 115 -5.19 -4.94 17.99
N LEU A 116 -4.05 -4.37 18.37
CA LEU A 116 -3.71 -2.97 18.08
C LEU A 116 -3.68 -2.70 16.58
N VAL A 117 -3.03 -3.57 15.80
CA VAL A 117 -2.93 -3.43 14.34
C VAL A 117 -4.29 -3.53 13.68
N LEU A 118 -5.15 -4.46 14.12
CA LEU A 118 -6.51 -4.59 13.60
C LEU A 118 -7.33 -3.33 13.85
N SER A 119 -7.31 -2.82 15.08
CA SER A 119 -8.04 -1.62 15.48
C SER A 119 -7.57 -0.39 14.70
N LYS A 120 -6.26 -0.09 14.70
CA LYS A 120 -5.71 1.08 14.01
C LYS A 120 -5.93 1.06 12.51
N LEU A 121 -5.80 -0.10 11.86
CA LEU A 121 -5.93 -0.21 10.40
C LEU A 121 -7.36 -0.50 9.92
N GLY A 122 -8.31 -0.71 10.84
CA GLY A 122 -9.69 -1.10 10.51
C GLY A 122 -9.78 -2.46 9.80
N LEU A 123 -8.91 -3.40 10.14
CA LEU A 123 -8.89 -4.74 9.54
C LEU A 123 -9.77 -5.69 10.35
N ARG A 124 -10.49 -6.57 9.66
CA ARG A 124 -11.35 -7.58 10.29
C ARG A 124 -10.52 -8.78 10.76
N ASP A 125 -10.83 -9.28 11.96
CA ASP A 125 -10.36 -10.60 12.37
C ASP A 125 -11.04 -11.66 11.48
N VAL A 126 -10.21 -12.51 10.89
CA VAL A 126 -10.66 -13.69 10.17
C VAL A 126 -10.02 -14.86 10.89
N PRO A 127 -10.77 -15.55 11.77
CA PRO A 127 -10.28 -16.74 12.45
C PRO A 127 -9.76 -17.73 11.41
N GLU A 128 -8.63 -18.38 11.72
CA GLU A 128 -8.21 -19.52 10.90
C GLU A 128 -9.26 -20.62 11.01
N TYR A 129 -10.08 -20.75 9.97
CA TYR A 129 -11.01 -21.86 9.86
C TYR A 129 -10.20 -23.16 9.74
N LYS A 130 -10.11 -23.92 10.83
CA LYS A 130 -9.87 -25.37 10.75
C LYS A 130 -11.14 -25.99 10.16
N ALA A 131 -11.03 -26.63 9.01
CA ALA A 131 -12.12 -27.46 8.51
C ALA A 131 -12.36 -28.60 9.51
N PRO A 132 -13.60 -28.86 9.95
CA PRO A 132 -13.91 -30.09 10.69
C PRO A 132 -13.50 -31.31 9.85
N ASP A 133 -12.94 -32.33 10.50
CA ASP A 133 -12.50 -33.57 9.84
C ASP A 133 -13.65 -34.18 9.00
N TYR A 134 -13.53 -34.12 7.68
CA TYR A 134 -14.60 -34.49 6.74
C TYR A 134 -14.73 -36.01 6.49
N LYS A 135 -14.25 -36.86 7.40
CA LYS A 135 -14.42 -38.33 7.28
C LYS A 135 -15.88 -38.79 7.43
N ASN A 136 -16.85 -37.91 7.69
CA ASN A 136 -18.26 -38.26 7.78
C ASN A 136 -19.18 -37.19 7.15
N LYS A 137 -19.61 -37.37 5.89
CA LYS A 137 -21.00 -37.09 5.41
C LYS A 137 -21.17 -37.27 3.90
N SER A 138 -21.47 -38.50 3.54
CA SER A 138 -22.17 -38.94 2.34
C SER A 138 -23.65 -38.47 2.31
N VAL A 139 -23.97 -37.18 2.09
CA VAL A 139 -25.41 -36.75 2.00
C VAL A 139 -25.71 -35.67 0.96
N THR A 140 -25.16 -35.74 -0.27
CA THR A 140 -25.56 -34.81 -1.36
C THR A 140 -26.08 -35.49 -2.63
N LYS A 141 -26.00 -36.81 -2.77
CA LYS A 141 -26.53 -37.52 -3.96
C LYS A 141 -28.07 -37.68 -4.01
N ALA A 142 -28.81 -37.35 -2.95
CA ALA A 142 -30.26 -37.61 -2.89
C ALA A 142 -31.16 -36.56 -3.58
N LYS A 143 -30.72 -35.30 -3.74
CA LYS A 143 -31.59 -34.23 -4.27
C LYS A 143 -31.67 -34.12 -5.80
N SER A 144 -30.73 -34.70 -6.55
CA SER A 144 -30.77 -34.62 -8.04
C SER A 144 -31.62 -35.70 -8.72
N LYS A 145 -31.96 -36.80 -8.03
CA LYS A 145 -32.77 -37.89 -8.62
C LYS A 145 -34.28 -37.62 -8.59
N LYS A 146 -34.78 -36.85 -7.62
CA LYS A 146 -36.24 -36.60 -7.46
C LYS A 146 -36.80 -35.59 -8.47
N SER A 147 -36.00 -34.64 -8.96
CA SER A 147 -36.42 -33.65 -9.97
C SER A 147 -36.43 -34.20 -11.40
N LYS A 148 -35.55 -35.16 -11.74
CA LYS A 148 -35.55 -35.81 -13.07
C LYS A 148 -36.74 -36.77 -13.29
N SER A 149 -37.25 -37.42 -12.24
CA SER A 149 -38.41 -38.32 -12.37
C SER A 149 -39.73 -37.57 -12.59
N LYS A 150 -39.94 -36.41 -11.94
CA LYS A 150 -41.17 -35.61 -12.14
C LYS A 150 -41.26 -34.94 -13.50
N LYS A 151 -40.14 -34.58 -14.15
CA LYS A 151 -40.16 -33.94 -15.49
C LYS A 151 -40.50 -34.92 -16.62
N LYS A 152 -40.16 -36.21 -16.50
CA LYS A 152 -40.50 -37.22 -17.52
C LYS A 152 -41.98 -37.64 -17.53
N ARG A 153 -42.73 -37.42 -16.44
CA ARG A 153 -44.17 -37.77 -16.37
C ARG A 153 -45.10 -36.66 -16.90
N LYS A 154 -44.61 -35.45 -17.14
CA LYS A 154 -45.41 -34.30 -17.60
C LYS A 154 -45.37 -34.04 -19.12
N VAL A 155 -44.61 -34.83 -19.88
CA VAL A 155 -44.45 -34.68 -21.35
C VAL A 155 -45.06 -35.88 -22.10
N LYS A 156 -45.92 -36.66 -21.44
CA LYS A 156 -46.52 -37.89 -22.01
C LYS A 156 -48.03 -38.00 -21.75
N ALA A 157 -48.70 -36.85 -21.70
CA ALA A 157 -50.16 -36.71 -21.78
C ALA A 157 -50.45 -35.70 -22.88
#